data_AF-R5S4R8-F1
#
_entry.id   AF-R5S4R8-F1
#
_cell.length_a   1.000
_cell.length_b   1.000
_cell.length_c   1.000
_cell.angle_alpha   90.00
_cell.angle_beta   90.00
_cell.angle_gamma   90.00
#
_symmetry.space_group_name_H-M   'P 1'
#
loop_
_entity.id
_entity.type
_entity.pdbx_description
1 polymer ?
#
loop_
_entity_poly.entity_id
_entity_poly.type
_entity_poly.pdbx_seq_one_letter_code
_entity_poly.pdbx_strand_id
1 'polypeptide(L)'
;MALLAFRGTGRAFKLGLLTLLLSCALGGGVLLLGQCCGSLGRIARGVIFAQLPWGVLLGAMGVTYLLLSTVFRGGARHDGGELLRVRLTRGGKTVTLRLLYDSGNLLTDPLTGESVPVIGQSALRALLPEREEGYITLSCTTAGGSGVLRAFYCDSVRVNGRDLGRRLVAVSPDIYGDSGFQGVWRMEEQEGAHELVQAALE
;
A
#
# COMPACT_ATOMS: atom_id res chain seq x y z
N MET A 1 -17.69 4.14 11.26
CA MET A 1 -17.09 3.04 10.47
C MET A 1 -15.93 3.49 9.59
N ALA A 2 -15.97 4.65 8.91
CA ALA A 2 -14.83 5.13 8.12
C ALA A 2 -13.59 5.59 8.94
N LEU A 3 -13.77 6.07 10.18
CA LEU A 3 -12.67 6.60 11.01
C LEU A 3 -11.70 5.54 11.54
N LEU A 4 -12.07 4.25 11.54
CA LEU A 4 -11.22 3.18 12.07
C LEU A 4 -10.25 2.60 11.03
N ALA A 5 -10.49 2.82 9.72
CA ALA A 5 -9.64 2.32 8.64
C ALA A 5 -8.46 3.26 8.30
N PHE A 6 -8.41 4.47 8.86
CA PHE A 6 -7.53 5.55 8.41
C PHE A 6 -6.71 6.21 9.53
N ARG A 7 -6.36 5.46 10.58
CA ARG A 7 -5.41 5.93 11.60
C ARG A 7 -3.99 5.85 11.04
N GLY A 8 -3.41 6.97 10.63
CA GLY A 8 -1.95 7.11 10.68
C GLY A 8 -1.21 7.84 9.56
N THR A 9 -1.84 8.58 8.67
CA THR A 9 -1.10 9.40 7.70
C THR A 9 -1.85 10.69 7.41
N GLY A 10 -1.18 11.85 7.45
CA GLY A 10 -1.78 13.15 7.08
C GLY A 10 -2.39 13.15 5.68
N ARG A 11 -1.98 12.21 4.83
CA ARG A 11 -2.58 11.91 3.52
C ARG A 11 -4.05 11.45 3.64
N ALA A 12 -4.41 10.61 4.60
CA ALA A 12 -5.78 10.14 4.78
C ALA A 12 -6.74 11.25 5.21
N PHE A 13 -6.29 12.16 6.09
CA PHE A 13 -7.07 13.36 6.46
C PHE A 13 -7.25 14.30 5.25
N LYS A 14 -6.19 14.53 4.47
CA LYS A 14 -6.26 15.33 3.23
C LYS A 14 -7.23 14.72 2.21
N LEU A 15 -7.20 13.40 2.01
CA LEU A 15 -8.15 12.71 1.13
C LEU A 15 -9.59 12.75 1.66
N GLY A 16 -9.79 12.59 2.97
CA GLY A 16 -11.10 12.72 3.60
C GLY A 16 -11.69 14.13 3.41
N LEU A 17 -10.89 15.17 3.65
CA LEU A 17 -11.28 16.57 3.45
C LEU A 17 -11.57 16.87 1.97
N LEU A 18 -10.72 16.39 1.04
CA LEU A 18 -10.94 16.55 -0.39
C LEU A 18 -12.26 15.90 -0.83
N THR A 19 -12.54 14.69 -0.33
CA THR A 19 -13.77 13.96 -0.64
C THR A 19 -14.99 14.70 -0.11
N LEU A 20 -14.91 15.25 1.11
CA LEU A 20 -15.96 16.06 1.70
C LEU A 20 -16.22 17.33 0.88
N LEU A 21 -15.18 18.09 0.55
CA LEU A 21 -15.29 19.31 -0.26
C LEU A 21 -15.85 19.03 -1.65
N LEU A 22 -15.43 17.93 -2.28
CA LEU A 22 -15.96 17.51 -3.56
C LEU A 22 -17.45 17.14 -3.46
N SER A 23 -17.85 16.45 -2.39
CA SER A 23 -19.26 16.10 -2.14
C SER A 23 -20.12 17.36 -1.92
N CYS A 24 -19.60 18.35 -1.18
CA CYS A 24 -20.25 19.65 -1.01
C CYS A 24 -20.35 20.42 -2.33
N ALA A 25 -19.30 20.43 -3.15
CA ALA A 25 -19.29 21.10 -4.44
C ALA A 25 -20.27 20.46 -5.44
N LEU A 26 -20.32 19.11 -5.48
CA LEU A 26 -21.26 18.37 -6.32
C LEU A 26 -22.71 18.58 -5.85
N GLY A 27 -22.96 18.50 -4.54
CA GLY A 27 -24.29 18.78 -3.97
C GLY A 27 -24.75 20.22 -4.24
N GLY A 28 -23.86 21.20 -4.05
CA GLY A 28 -24.12 22.59 -4.39
C GLY A 28 -24.35 22.82 -5.89
N GLY A 29 -23.58 22.15 -6.75
CA GLY A 29 -23.74 22.21 -8.21
C GLY A 29 -25.09 21.67 -8.68
N VAL A 30 -25.57 20.57 -8.09
CA VAL A 30 -26.89 20.00 -8.38
C VAL A 30 -28.01 20.97 -7.95
N LEU A 31 -27.88 21.60 -6.79
CA LEU A 31 -28.84 22.61 -6.32
C LEU A 31 -28.86 23.85 -7.22
N LEU A 32 -27.69 24.34 -7.64
CA LEU A 32 -27.55 25.52 -8.50
C LEU A 32 -28.08 25.25 -9.92
N LEU A 33 -27.84 24.07 -10.49
CA LEU A 33 -28.44 23.64 -11.76
C LEU A 33 -29.97 23.52 -11.65
N GLY A 34 -30.49 23.01 -10.53
CA GLY A 34 -31.93 22.99 -10.26
C GLY A 34 -32.56 24.38 -10.27
N GLN A 35 -31.82 25.40 -9.82
CA GLN A 35 -32.26 26.81 -9.85
C GLN A 35 -32.22 27.37 -11.27
N CYS A 36 -31.09 27.18 -11.98
CA CYS A 36 -30.91 27.69 -13.34
C CYS A 36 -31.88 27.09 -14.37
N CYS A 37 -32.26 25.82 -14.21
CA CYS A 37 -33.25 25.16 -15.08
C CYS A 37 -34.71 25.51 -14.74
N GLY A 38 -34.96 26.39 -13.76
CA GLY A 38 -36.31 26.80 -13.35
C GLY A 38 -37.15 25.69 -12.70
N SER A 39 -36.53 24.57 -12.32
CA SER A 39 -37.21 23.40 -11.73
C SER A 39 -37.43 23.53 -10.21
N LEU A 40 -36.84 24.55 -9.57
CA LEU A 40 -37.17 24.96 -8.20
C LEU A 40 -38.47 25.77 -8.16
N GLY A 41 -39.53 25.20 -8.72
CA GLY A 41 -40.88 25.74 -8.68
C GLY A 41 -41.56 25.42 -7.35
N ARG A 42 -41.54 26.41 -6.44
CA ARG A 42 -42.20 26.50 -5.11
C ARG A 42 -41.48 25.84 -3.93
N ILE A 43 -40.75 26.67 -3.20
CA ILE A 43 -40.61 26.56 -1.74
C ILE A 43 -41.96 26.97 -1.13
N ALA A 44 -42.82 26.00 -0.86
CA ALA A 44 -43.97 26.18 0.03
C ALA A 44 -43.93 25.08 1.09
N ARG A 45 -43.82 25.49 2.37
CA ARG A 45 -43.83 24.62 3.58
C ARG A 45 -42.62 23.71 3.82
N GLY A 46 -41.41 24.10 3.38
CA GLY A 46 -40.17 23.44 3.83
C GLY A 46 -39.89 22.06 3.19
N VAL A 47 -40.62 21.68 2.15
CA VAL A 47 -40.38 20.46 1.37
C VAL A 47 -39.78 20.85 0.03
N ILE A 48 -38.52 20.47 -0.20
CA ILE A 48 -37.82 20.68 -1.47
C ILE A 48 -38.30 19.62 -2.46
N PHE A 49 -39.32 19.93 -3.27
CA PHE A 49 -39.64 19.13 -4.45
C PHE A 49 -38.69 19.53 -5.58
N ALA A 50 -37.52 18.91 -5.63
CA ALA A 50 -36.65 19.01 -6.78
C ALA A 50 -37.10 17.96 -7.81
N GLN A 51 -37.90 18.37 -8.80
CA GLN A 51 -38.11 17.58 -10.01
C GLN A 51 -36.82 17.64 -10.83
N LEU A 52 -35.78 16.92 -10.37
CA LEU A 52 -34.49 16.92 -11.03
C LEU A 52 -34.63 16.18 -12.36
N PRO A 53 -34.36 16.84 -13.50
CA PRO A 53 -34.37 16.15 -14.77
C PRO A 53 -33.30 15.07 -14.75
N TRP A 54 -33.62 13.89 -15.30
CA TRP A 54 -32.70 12.75 -15.36
C TRP A 54 -31.31 13.11 -15.92
N GLY A 55 -31.23 14.08 -16.82
CA GLY A 55 -29.96 14.59 -17.34
C GLY A 55 -29.03 15.20 -16.28
N VAL A 56 -29.56 15.88 -15.26
CA VAL A 56 -28.74 16.43 -14.16
C VAL A 56 -28.23 15.31 -13.26
N LEU A 57 -29.06 14.31 -12.96
CA LEU A 57 -28.65 13.13 -12.19
C LEU A 57 -27.57 12.32 -12.91
N LEU A 58 -27.79 12.04 -14.21
CA LEU A 58 -26.83 11.31 -15.04
C LEU A 58 -25.53 12.10 -15.25
N GLY A 59 -25.62 13.42 -15.41
CA GLY A 59 -24.46 14.30 -15.52
C GLY A 59 -23.64 14.32 -14.23
N ALA A 60 -24.28 14.49 -13.08
CA ALA A 60 -23.61 14.46 -11.78
C ALA A 60 -22.97 13.09 -11.51
N MET A 61 -23.67 12.00 -11.84
CA MET A 61 -23.13 10.63 -11.73
C MET A 61 -21.91 10.44 -12.63
N GLY A 62 -21.97 10.89 -13.89
CA GLY A 62 -20.86 10.79 -14.85
C GLY A 62 -19.64 11.61 -14.44
N VAL A 63 -19.84 12.85 -13.98
CA VAL A 63 -18.75 13.72 -13.47
C VAL A 63 -18.11 13.10 -12.24
N THR A 64 -18.92 12.61 -11.29
CA THR A 64 -18.42 11.94 -10.09
C THR A 64 -17.63 10.69 -10.45
N TYR A 65 -18.15 9.86 -11.36
CA TYR A 65 -17.46 8.66 -11.84
C TYR A 65 -16.12 8.99 -12.53
N LEU A 66 -16.08 10.03 -13.37
CA LEU A 66 -14.86 10.45 -14.05
C LEU A 66 -13.82 11.03 -13.07
N LEU A 67 -14.25 11.82 -12.09
CA LEU A 67 -13.37 12.35 -11.05
C LEU A 67 -12.81 11.24 -10.16
N LEU A 68 -13.64 10.31 -9.68
CA LEU A 68 -13.16 9.16 -8.92
C LEU A 68 -12.23 8.32 -9.80
N SER A 69 -12.62 7.99 -11.03
CA SER A 69 -11.80 7.21 -11.97
C SER A 69 -10.44 7.86 -12.22
N THR A 70 -10.37 9.17 -12.40
CA THR A 70 -9.09 9.87 -12.64
C THR A 70 -8.21 9.92 -11.39
N VAL A 71 -8.78 10.15 -10.21
CA VAL A 71 -8.04 10.13 -8.93
C VAL A 71 -7.53 8.73 -8.61
N PHE A 72 -8.37 7.69 -8.72
CA PHE A 72 -7.97 6.32 -8.44
C PHE A 72 -6.98 5.78 -9.49
N ARG A 73 -7.17 6.13 -10.78
CA ARG A 73 -6.25 5.72 -11.84
C ARG A 73 -4.92 6.49 -11.80
N GLY A 74 -4.92 7.72 -11.26
CA GLY A 74 -3.71 8.49 -10.96
C GLY A 74 -2.95 7.99 -9.73
N GLY A 75 -3.67 7.51 -8.71
CA GLY A 75 -3.10 6.83 -7.54
C GLY A 75 -2.48 5.48 -7.88
N ALA A 76 -3.13 4.69 -8.75
CA ALA A 76 -2.62 3.40 -9.20
C ALA A 76 -1.35 3.50 -10.08
N ARG A 77 -1.05 4.68 -10.66
CA ARG A 77 0.16 4.90 -11.46
C ARG A 77 1.41 5.24 -10.64
N HIS A 78 1.25 5.62 -9.37
CA HIS A 78 2.37 5.85 -8.44
C HIS A 78 2.64 4.65 -7.53
N ASP A 79 1.90 3.55 -7.71
CA ASP A 79 2.00 2.34 -6.88
C ASP A 79 2.51 1.14 -7.69
N GLY A 80 3.31 1.42 -8.73
CA GLY A 80 4.32 0.47 -9.17
C GLY A 80 5.37 0.38 -8.07
N GLY A 81 5.00 -0.28 -6.97
CA GLY A 81 5.71 -0.26 -5.69
C GLY A 81 7.20 -0.42 -5.91
N GLU A 82 7.96 0.39 -5.18
CA GLU A 82 9.41 0.48 -5.35
C GLU A 82 10.02 -0.93 -5.34
N LEU A 83 10.55 -1.35 -6.50
CA LEU A 83 11.16 -2.67 -6.63
C LEU A 83 12.53 -2.62 -5.97
N LEU A 84 12.65 -3.30 -4.83
CA LEU A 84 13.89 -3.46 -4.09
C LEU A 84 14.73 -4.55 -4.75
N ARG A 85 15.96 -4.22 -5.17
CA ARG A 85 16.91 -5.23 -5.63
C ARG A 85 17.60 -5.84 -4.42
N VAL A 86 17.30 -7.11 -4.15
CA VAL A 86 17.79 -7.81 -2.96
C VAL A 86 18.75 -8.92 -3.37
N ARG A 87 19.90 -8.99 -2.69
CA ARG A 87 20.88 -10.07 -2.82
C ARG A 87 20.99 -10.79 -1.48
N LEU A 88 20.65 -12.07 -1.48
CA LEU A 88 20.68 -12.94 -0.31
C LEU A 88 21.84 -13.91 -0.42
N THR A 89 22.56 -14.12 0.67
CA THR A 89 23.68 -15.07 0.74
C THR A 89 23.50 -15.98 1.95
N ARG A 90 23.64 -17.30 1.72
CA ARG A 90 23.63 -18.31 2.78
C ARG A 90 24.50 -19.51 2.40
N GLY A 91 25.39 -19.94 3.29
CA GLY A 91 26.24 -21.11 3.09
C GLY A 91 27.09 -21.03 1.81
N GLY A 92 27.62 -19.84 1.50
CA GLY A 92 28.39 -19.57 0.27
C GLY A 92 27.58 -19.46 -1.02
N LYS A 93 26.28 -19.78 -1.00
CA LYS A 93 25.37 -19.62 -2.15
C LYS A 93 24.74 -18.24 -2.11
N THR A 94 24.54 -17.63 -3.28
CA THR A 94 23.95 -16.29 -3.42
C THR A 94 22.81 -16.31 -4.43
N VAL A 95 21.70 -15.64 -4.13
CA VAL A 95 20.62 -15.35 -5.09
C VAL A 95 20.35 -13.86 -5.14
N THR A 96 20.12 -13.31 -6.33
CA THR A 96 19.68 -11.92 -6.54
C THR A 96 18.26 -11.94 -7.09
N LEU A 97 17.38 -11.14 -6.50
CA LEU A 97 15.95 -11.13 -6.76
C LEU A 97 15.37 -9.72 -6.59
N ARG A 98 14.15 -9.51 -7.09
CA ARG A 98 13.41 -8.27 -6.95
C ARG A 98 12.27 -8.49 -5.96
N LEU A 99 12.19 -7.65 -4.94
CA LEU A 99 11.07 -7.62 -4.00
C LEU A 99 10.25 -6.36 -4.24
N LEU A 100 8.94 -6.48 -4.07
CA LEU A 100 8.05 -5.33 -4.04
C LEU A 100 8.10 -4.69 -2.66
N TYR A 101 8.28 -3.37 -2.60
CA TYR A 101 8.06 -2.64 -1.36
C TYR A 101 6.59 -2.78 -0.94
N ASP A 102 6.36 -3.30 0.26
CA ASP A 102 5.01 -3.51 0.80
C ASP A 102 4.91 -2.94 2.21
N SER A 103 4.33 -1.74 2.34
CA SER A 103 4.09 -1.10 3.64
C SER A 103 3.15 -1.90 4.55
N GLY A 104 2.35 -2.81 3.99
CA GLY A 104 1.42 -3.66 4.72
C GLY A 104 2.08 -4.90 5.34
N ASN A 105 3.30 -5.25 4.94
CA ASN A 105 4.03 -6.34 5.57
C ASN A 105 4.56 -5.92 6.95
N LEU A 106 3.94 -6.43 8.01
CA LEU A 106 4.29 -6.12 9.40
C LEU A 106 5.10 -7.24 10.07
N LEU A 107 5.60 -8.22 9.31
CA LEU A 107 6.39 -9.30 9.90
C LEU A 107 7.72 -8.77 10.43
N THR A 108 8.01 -9.15 11.67
CA THR A 108 9.23 -8.77 12.38
C THR A 108 9.94 -10.02 12.90
N ASP A 109 11.26 -9.96 12.94
CA ASP A 109 12.10 -10.96 13.54
C ASP A 109 11.85 -10.94 15.06
N PRO A 110 11.43 -12.07 15.68
CA PRO A 110 11.14 -12.12 17.11
C PRO A 110 12.38 -11.90 17.99
N LEU A 111 13.58 -12.06 17.46
CA LEU A 111 14.83 -11.87 18.20
C LEU A 111 15.31 -10.43 18.13
N THR A 112 15.29 -9.82 16.95
CA THR A 112 15.90 -8.51 16.68
C THR A 112 14.88 -7.37 16.55
N GLY A 113 13.60 -7.69 16.34
CA GLY A 113 12.54 -6.73 16.03
C GLY A 113 12.57 -6.21 14.60
N GLU A 114 13.52 -6.67 13.77
CA GLU A 114 13.75 -6.15 12.44
C GLU A 114 12.72 -6.65 11.42
N SER A 115 12.42 -5.86 10.38
CA SER A 115 11.50 -6.27 9.32
C SER A 115 11.94 -7.54 8.58
N VAL A 116 10.98 -8.41 8.28
CA VAL A 116 11.22 -9.70 7.62
C VAL A 116 10.69 -9.69 6.19
N PRO A 117 11.55 -9.86 5.16
CA PRO A 117 11.10 -10.08 3.79
C PRO A 117 10.38 -11.43 3.67
N VAL A 118 9.34 -11.46 2.85
CA VAL A 118 8.57 -12.66 2.50
C VAL A 118 8.83 -12.99 1.04
N ILE A 119 9.38 -14.16 0.75
CA ILE A 119 9.86 -14.51 -0.60
C ILE A 119 9.32 -15.88 -0.99
N GLY A 120 8.97 -16.04 -2.26
CA GLY A 120 8.52 -17.32 -2.82
C GLY A 120 9.59 -18.41 -2.69
N GLN A 121 9.17 -19.61 -2.33
CA GLN A 121 10.02 -20.77 -2.14
C GLN A 121 10.89 -21.10 -3.37
N SER A 122 10.33 -21.01 -4.57
CA SER A 122 11.02 -21.24 -5.85
C SER A 122 12.24 -20.33 -6.03
N ALA A 123 12.13 -19.05 -5.66
CA ALA A 123 13.22 -18.09 -5.74
C ALA A 123 14.33 -18.37 -4.71
N LEU A 124 13.98 -18.99 -3.58
CA LEU A 124 14.93 -19.31 -2.51
C LEU A 124 15.53 -20.72 -2.62
N ARG A 125 15.18 -21.51 -3.64
CA ARG A 125 15.55 -22.94 -3.74
C ARG A 125 17.04 -23.24 -3.50
N ALA A 126 17.93 -22.36 -3.95
CA ALA A 126 19.38 -22.54 -3.74
C ALA A 126 19.85 -22.26 -2.29
N LEU A 127 19.08 -21.48 -1.52
CA LEU A 127 19.43 -21.02 -0.18
C LEU A 127 18.68 -21.76 0.93
N LEU A 128 17.64 -22.52 0.60
CA LEU A 128 16.83 -23.25 1.59
C LEU A 128 17.70 -24.16 2.48
N PRO A 129 17.51 -24.14 3.82
CA PRO A 129 18.08 -25.14 4.71
C PRO A 129 17.68 -26.56 4.33
N GLU A 130 18.65 -27.48 4.37
CA GLU A 130 18.43 -28.92 4.12
C GLU A 130 17.79 -29.63 5.32
N ARG A 131 18.06 -29.13 6.54
CA ARG A 131 17.52 -29.66 7.80
C ARG A 131 16.40 -28.77 8.32
N GLU A 132 15.36 -29.38 8.89
CA GLU A 132 14.23 -28.68 9.51
C GLU A 132 14.64 -27.75 10.66
N GLU A 133 15.70 -28.10 11.40
CA GLU A 133 16.27 -27.28 12.49
C GLU A 133 16.75 -25.90 12.03
N GLY A 134 16.99 -25.72 10.73
CA GLY A 134 17.37 -24.43 10.16
C GLY A 134 16.21 -23.45 9.98
N TYR A 135 14.97 -23.88 10.26
CA TYR A 135 13.77 -23.07 10.12
C TYR A 135 13.20 -22.63 11.47
N ILE A 136 12.58 -21.46 11.45
CA ILE A 136 11.81 -20.85 12.52
C ILE A 136 10.40 -20.62 11.98
N THR A 137 9.40 -20.78 12.82
CA THR A 137 8.01 -20.51 12.44
C THR A 137 7.61 -19.11 12.86
N LEU A 138 7.12 -18.32 11.91
CA LEU A 138 6.54 -17.00 12.15
C LEU A 138 5.03 -17.08 12.03
N SER A 139 4.31 -16.58 13.04
CA SER A 139 2.88 -16.35 12.92
C SER A 139 2.64 -15.16 11.99
N CYS A 140 1.76 -15.34 11.00
CA CYS A 140 1.39 -14.28 10.07
C CYS A 140 -0.14 -14.12 10.05
N THR A 141 -0.60 -12.88 9.90
CA THR A 141 -2.01 -12.60 9.64
C THR A 141 -2.11 -11.98 8.25
N THR A 142 -2.91 -12.60 7.40
CA THR A 142 -3.21 -12.15 6.04
C THR A 142 -4.67 -11.73 5.95
N ALA A 143 -5.07 -11.11 4.85
CA ALA A 143 -6.48 -10.84 4.57
C ALA A 143 -7.35 -12.11 4.55
N GLY A 144 -6.75 -13.27 4.25
CA GLY A 144 -7.42 -14.57 4.27
C GLY A 144 -7.48 -15.26 5.64
N GLY A 145 -6.89 -14.65 6.68
CA GLY A 145 -6.86 -15.20 8.03
C GLY A 145 -5.45 -15.34 8.60
N SER A 146 -5.37 -15.96 9.79
CA SER A 146 -4.10 -16.22 10.46
C SER A 146 -3.49 -17.54 10.00
N GLY A 147 -2.17 -17.58 9.88
CA GLY A 147 -1.40 -18.73 9.44
C GLY A 147 0.02 -18.67 9.98
N VAL A 148 0.86 -19.54 9.44
CA VAL A 148 2.28 -19.61 9.78
C VAL A 148 3.14 -19.66 8.53
N LEU A 149 4.29 -19.00 8.60
CA LEU A 149 5.32 -19.05 7.57
C LEU A 149 6.59 -19.65 8.15
N ARG A 150 7.30 -20.42 7.33
CA ARG A 150 8.65 -20.87 7.66
C ARG A 150 9.61 -19.73 7.35
N ALA A 151 10.61 -19.53 8.18
CA ALA A 151 11.63 -18.53 8.00
C ALA A 151 12.99 -19.11 8.35
N PHE A 152 14.06 -18.56 7.77
CA PHE A 152 15.43 -18.95 8.11
C PHE A 152 16.34 -17.74 8.05
N TYR A 153 17.45 -17.79 8.79
CA TYR A 153 18.45 -16.74 8.74
C TYR A 153 19.32 -16.86 7.50
N CYS A 154 19.43 -15.77 6.74
CA CYS A 154 20.48 -15.59 5.74
C CYS A 154 21.72 -14.98 6.39
N ASP A 155 22.90 -15.39 5.93
CA ASP A 155 24.19 -14.92 6.47
C ASP A 155 24.43 -13.44 6.13
N SER A 156 24.01 -13.01 4.93
CA SER A 156 24.03 -11.61 4.50
C SER A 156 22.85 -11.31 3.59
N VAL A 157 22.22 -10.16 3.83
CA VAL A 157 21.17 -9.59 3.01
C VAL A 157 21.60 -8.20 2.57
N ARG A 158 21.62 -7.96 1.26
CA ARG A 158 21.91 -6.64 0.68
C ARG A 158 20.72 -6.11 -0.09
N VAL A 159 20.40 -4.83 0.09
CA VAL A 159 19.30 -4.14 -0.58
C VAL A 159 19.84 -2.93 -1.31
N ASN A 160 19.61 -2.84 -2.62
CA ASN A 160 20.08 -1.73 -3.46
C ASN A 160 21.58 -1.40 -3.25
N GLY A 161 22.39 -2.42 -2.95
CA GLY A 161 23.84 -2.29 -2.70
C GLY A 161 24.24 -2.09 -1.22
N ARG A 162 23.32 -1.75 -0.32
CA ARG A 162 23.56 -1.63 1.12
C ARG A 162 23.53 -2.99 1.79
N ASP A 163 24.56 -3.32 2.58
CA ASP A 163 24.59 -4.55 3.38
C ASP A 163 23.86 -4.35 4.70
N LEU A 164 22.90 -5.22 4.98
CA LEU A 164 22.12 -5.24 6.22
C LEU A 164 22.56 -6.37 7.16
N GLY A 165 23.58 -7.14 6.77
CA GLY A 165 24.11 -8.26 7.53
C GLY A 165 23.13 -9.43 7.59
N ARG A 166 23.21 -10.18 8.69
CA ARG A 166 22.37 -11.34 8.94
C ARG A 166 20.92 -10.90 9.16
N ARG A 167 19.97 -11.49 8.43
CA ARG A 167 18.53 -11.19 8.55
C ARG A 167 17.70 -12.45 8.46
N LEU A 168 16.56 -12.44 9.14
CA LEU A 168 15.54 -13.47 9.01
C LEU A 168 14.78 -13.27 7.70
N VAL A 169 14.54 -14.35 6.95
CA VAL A 169 13.81 -14.33 5.67
C VAL A 169 12.68 -15.34 5.75
N ALA A 170 11.44 -14.89 5.52
CA ALA A 170 10.26 -15.74 5.49
C ALA A 170 10.04 -16.33 4.09
N VAL A 171 9.61 -17.59 4.07
CA VAL A 171 9.34 -18.39 2.87
C VAL A 171 7.84 -18.51 2.71
N SER A 172 7.32 -17.94 1.64
CA SER A 172 5.93 -18.10 1.22
C SER A 172 5.82 -19.27 0.23
N PRO A 173 4.68 -20.00 0.22
CA PRO A 173 4.31 -20.81 -0.94
C PRO A 173 4.40 -19.98 -2.22
N ASP A 174 4.69 -20.61 -3.36
CA ASP A 174 4.92 -19.92 -4.62
C ASP A 174 3.65 -19.23 -5.16
N ILE A 175 3.41 -18.01 -4.68
CA ILE A 175 2.26 -17.16 -5.04
C ILE A 175 2.65 -16.02 -6.01
N TYR A 176 3.95 -15.78 -6.22
CA TYR A 176 4.43 -14.60 -6.94
C TYR A 176 4.57 -14.77 -8.46
N GLY A 177 4.65 -16.00 -8.97
CA GLY A 177 4.60 -16.32 -10.42
C GLY A 177 5.44 -15.40 -11.33
N ASP A 178 4.88 -15.00 -12.48
CA ASP A 178 5.51 -14.14 -13.49
C ASP A 178 5.32 -12.63 -13.23
N SER A 179 4.98 -12.22 -12.00
CA SER A 179 4.64 -10.82 -11.65
C SER A 179 5.82 -9.83 -11.72
N GLY A 180 7.01 -10.28 -12.10
CA GLY A 180 8.22 -9.47 -12.19
C GLY A 180 8.98 -9.31 -10.87
N PHE A 181 8.37 -9.64 -9.73
CA PHE A 181 9.02 -9.71 -8.41
C PHE A 181 8.81 -11.10 -7.79
N GLN A 182 9.65 -11.44 -6.80
CA GLN A 182 9.69 -12.78 -6.19
C GLN A 182 9.24 -12.77 -4.73
N GLY A 183 8.83 -11.63 -4.22
CA GLY A 183 8.39 -11.47 -2.84
C GLY A 183 8.12 -10.02 -2.47
N VAL A 184 7.82 -9.81 -1.19
CA VAL A 184 7.49 -8.50 -0.63
C VAL A 184 8.36 -8.18 0.58
N TRP A 185 8.66 -6.91 0.78
CA TRP A 185 9.37 -6.46 1.99
C TRP A 185 8.98 -5.04 2.36
N ARG A 186 8.64 -4.84 3.63
CA ARG A 186 8.61 -3.53 4.25
C ARG A 186 10.02 -3.15 4.69
N MET A 187 10.68 -2.28 3.94
CA MET A 187 11.87 -1.61 4.44
C MET A 187 11.45 -0.38 5.26
N GLU A 188 12.05 -0.18 6.41
CA GLU A 188 11.94 1.12 7.08
C GLU A 188 12.75 2.12 6.27
N GLU A 189 12.05 3.12 5.73
CA GLU A 189 12.68 4.28 5.13
C GLU A 189 13.46 4.97 6.26
N GLN A 190 14.79 4.96 6.20
CA GLN A 190 15.55 5.81 7.09
C GLN A 190 15.35 7.25 6.64
N GLU A 191 14.36 7.93 7.21
CA GLU A 191 14.42 9.37 7.46
C GLU A 191 15.74 9.62 8.21
N GLY A 192 16.81 9.94 7.48
CA GLY A 192 18.12 10.07 8.13
C GLY A 192 19.31 10.43 7.25
N ALA A 193 19.10 10.81 5.98
CA ALA A 193 20.20 11.27 5.13
C ALA A 193 19.98 12.67 4.52
N HIS A 194 18.84 13.31 4.76
CA HIS A 194 18.62 14.69 4.32
C HIS A 194 18.69 15.76 5.44
N GLU A 195 18.45 15.42 6.70
CA GLU A 195 18.59 16.41 7.80
C GLU A 195 20.04 16.67 8.23
N LEU A 196 20.96 15.71 8.07
CA LEU A 196 22.36 15.89 8.49
C LEU A 196 23.21 16.72 7.52
N VAL A 197 22.80 16.86 6.25
CA VAL A 197 23.51 17.73 5.28
C VAL A 197 23.08 19.19 5.45
N GLN A 198 21.86 19.44 5.92
CA GLN A 198 21.38 20.80 6.18
C GLN A 198 21.93 21.40 7.49
N ALA A 199 22.17 20.57 8.52
CA ALA A 199 22.79 21.04 9.77
C ALA A 199 24.32 21.23 9.68
N ALA A 200 24.97 20.82 8.60
CA ALA A 200 26.40 21.05 8.36
C ALA A 200 26.69 22.27 7.45
N LEU A 201 25.64 22.97 7.01
CA LEU A 201 25.71 24.15 6.15
C LEU A 201 25.08 25.41 6.77
N GLU A 202 24.66 25.34 8.04
CA GLU A 202 24.37 26.51 8.89
C GLU A 202 25.45 26.67 9.96
#